data_AF-K2DR63-F1
#
_entry.id   AF-K2DR63-F1
#
_cell.length_a   1.000
_cell.length_b   1.000
_cell.length_c   1.000
_cell.angle_alpha   90.00
_cell.angle_beta   90.00
_cell.angle_gamma   90.00
#
_symmetry.space_group_name_H-M   'P 1'
#
loop_
_entity.id
_entity.type
_entity.pdbx_description
1 polymer ?
#
loop_
_entity_poly.entity_id
_entity_poly.type
_entity_poly.pdbx_seq_one_letter_code
_entity_poly.pdbx_strand_id
1 'polypeptide(L)'
;MKSFIICIGNRLLVEDSAALMVFDRLQQRSLPDNISVIEGGLMGLNLLPFLEQGGRVVFVDNVSGFTRPGSLVVLGQEEIIATGAGHYDHNSGLAYVLSVLPKVFEGRLPEEIVLVGIEGPYSEKLIEDAANLSVSIAQNGQK
;
A
#
# COMPACT_ATOMS: atom_id res chain seq x y z
N MET A 1 17.82 -2.20 -5.98
CA MET A 1 16.45 -2.27 -6.54
C MET A 1 15.65 -1.10 -5.98
N LYS A 2 14.91 -0.37 -6.82
CA LYS A 2 14.06 0.74 -6.36
C LYS A 2 12.83 0.18 -5.67
N SER A 3 12.43 0.76 -4.55
CA SER A 3 11.23 0.36 -3.81
C SER A 3 10.36 1.58 -3.53
N PHE A 4 9.05 1.39 -3.60
CA PHE A 4 8.07 2.42 -3.28
C PHE A 4 7.24 1.99 -2.09
N ILE A 5 7.06 2.89 -1.12
CA ILE A 5 6.03 2.78 -0.10
C ILE A 5 4.96 3.81 -0.45
N ILE A 6 3.75 3.36 -0.76
CA ILE A 6 2.65 4.21 -1.22
C ILE A 6 1.54 4.16 -0.18
N CYS A 7 1.33 5.27 0.52
CA CYS A 7 0.32 5.38 1.57
C CYS A 7 -0.99 5.94 1.00
N ILE A 8 -2.06 5.16 1.07
CA ILE A 8 -3.38 5.44 0.49
C ILE A 8 -4.34 5.79 1.62
N GLY A 9 -5.22 6.76 1.40
CA GLY A 9 -6.23 7.15 2.37
C GLY A 9 -6.66 8.60 2.23
N ASN A 10 -7.48 9.05 3.18
CA ASN A 10 -8.07 10.37 3.19
C ASN A 10 -7.83 11.08 4.53
N ARG A 11 -7.03 12.16 4.54
CA ARG A 11 -6.73 12.95 5.75
C ARG A 11 -8.00 13.54 6.40
N LEU A 12 -9.08 13.71 5.64
CA LEU A 12 -10.32 14.32 6.10
C LEU A 12 -11.26 13.33 6.80
N LEU A 13 -11.04 12.03 6.63
CA LEU A 13 -11.84 10.96 7.23
C LEU A 13 -10.99 10.27 8.29
N VAL A 14 -11.40 10.37 9.54
CA VAL A 14 -10.61 9.86 10.66
C VAL A 14 -10.30 8.39 10.43
N GLU A 15 -11.32 7.60 10.13
CA GLU A 15 -11.32 6.16 9.84
C GLU A 15 -10.39 5.73 8.69
N ASP A 16 -9.99 6.65 7.83
CA ASP A 16 -9.20 6.42 6.62
C ASP A 16 -7.86 7.19 6.61
N SER A 17 -7.48 7.75 7.75
CA SER A 17 -6.28 8.60 7.87
C SER A 17 -5.02 7.85 8.33
N ALA A 18 -5.15 6.59 8.76
CA ALA A 18 -4.07 5.87 9.46
C ALA A 18 -2.84 5.64 8.57
N ALA A 19 -3.03 5.23 7.32
CA ALA A 19 -1.94 5.08 6.36
C ALA A 19 -1.23 6.43 6.07
N LEU A 20 -1.92 7.56 6.14
CA LEU A 20 -1.31 8.88 5.98
C LEU A 20 -0.55 9.32 7.26
N MET A 21 -0.93 8.83 8.44
CA MET A 21 -0.08 8.93 9.63
C MET A 21 1.20 8.10 9.49
N VAL A 22 1.14 6.94 8.83
CA VAL A 22 2.33 6.15 8.47
C VAL A 22 3.23 6.94 7.52
N PHE A 23 2.66 7.59 6.50
CA PHE A 23 3.39 8.48 5.60
C PHE A 23 4.15 9.55 6.40
N ASP A 24 3.44 10.30 7.25
CA ASP A 24 4.04 11.37 8.06
C ASP A 24 5.16 10.85 8.97
N ARG A 25 4.98 9.65 9.56
CA ARG A 25 6.00 8.98 10.37
C ARG A 25 7.24 8.60 9.56
N LEU A 26 7.06 8.13 8.32
CA LEU A 26 8.17 7.73 7.45
C LEU A 26 8.94 8.95 6.92
N GLN A 27 8.27 10.08 6.65
CA GLN A 27 8.92 11.34 6.23
C GLN A 27 9.91 11.88 7.28
N GLN A 28 9.74 11.52 8.55
CA GLN A 28 10.62 11.94 9.65
C GLN A 28 11.86 11.06 9.81
N ARG A 29 12.04 10.02 8.98
CA ARG A 29 13.11 9.03 9.11
C ARG A 29 14.17 9.19 8.02
N SER A 30 15.40 8.81 8.36
CA SER A 30 16.42 8.53 7.35
C SER A 30 16.19 7.13 6.77
N LEU A 31 15.67 7.07 5.55
CA LEU A 31 15.46 5.84 4.81
C LEU A 31 16.63 5.60 3.84
N PRO A 32 16.89 4.34 3.43
CA PRO A 32 17.83 4.06 2.36
C PRO A 32 17.46 4.78 1.06
N ASP A 33 18.46 5.24 0.31
CA ASP A 33 18.29 6.01 -0.93
C ASP A 33 17.45 5.31 -2.01
N ASN A 34 17.33 3.99 -1.94
CA ASN A 34 16.55 3.19 -2.89
C ASN A 34 15.06 3.07 -2.53
N ILE A 35 14.61 3.63 -1.40
CA ILE A 35 13.21 3.62 -0.96
C ILE A 35 12.62 5.02 -1.13
N SER A 36 11.56 5.13 -1.92
CA SER A 36 10.77 6.36 -2.05
C SER A 36 9.42 6.19 -1.34
N VAL A 37 9.04 7.16 -0.52
CA VAL A 37 7.75 7.18 0.17
C VAL A 37 6.84 8.19 -0.53
N ILE A 38 5.64 7.75 -0.91
CA ILE A 38 4.67 8.50 -1.70
C ILE A 38 3.37 8.63 -0.91
N GLU A 39 2.84 9.85 -0.82
CA GLU A 39 1.47 10.08 -0.39
C GLU A 39 0.54 9.79 -1.57
N GLY A 40 -0.04 8.59 -1.58
CA GLY A 40 -0.92 8.11 -2.65
C GLY A 40 -2.36 8.60 -2.54
N GLY A 41 -2.80 9.03 -1.35
CA GLY A 41 -4.11 9.63 -1.12
C GLY A 41 -5.24 8.81 -1.75
N LEU A 42 -6.03 9.45 -2.63
CA LEU A 42 -7.13 8.84 -3.39
C LEU A 42 -6.83 8.72 -4.90
N MET A 43 -5.56 8.50 -5.27
CA MET A 43 -5.09 8.60 -6.66
C MET A 43 -5.67 7.56 -7.63
N GLY A 44 -6.07 6.37 -7.16
CA GLY A 44 -6.65 5.32 -8.00
C GLY A 44 -5.73 4.94 -9.18
N LEU A 45 -6.21 5.02 -10.42
CA LEU A 45 -5.41 4.71 -11.62
C LEU A 45 -4.19 5.65 -11.80
N ASN A 46 -4.17 6.82 -11.15
CA ASN A 46 -2.99 7.68 -11.18
C ASN A 46 -1.81 7.08 -10.39
N LEU A 47 -1.98 5.92 -9.74
CA LEU A 47 -0.89 5.16 -9.14
C LEU A 47 -0.06 4.36 -10.17
N LEU A 48 -0.60 4.11 -11.37
CA LEU A 48 0.06 3.31 -12.41
C LEU A 48 1.49 3.77 -12.73
N PRO A 49 1.80 5.08 -12.88
CA PRO A 49 3.16 5.53 -13.18
C PRO A 49 4.22 5.16 -12.12
N PHE A 50 3.82 4.86 -10.88
CA PHE A 50 4.73 4.35 -9.86
C PHE A 50 4.97 2.84 -10.02
N LEU A 51 3.95 2.09 -10.44
CA LEU A 51 4.02 0.65 -10.68
C LEU A 51 4.85 0.34 -11.93
N GLU A 52 4.77 1.18 -12.96
CA GLU A 52 5.52 1.05 -14.21
C GLU A 52 7.04 1.20 -14.04
N GLN A 53 7.50 1.76 -12.91
CA GLN A 53 8.94 1.90 -12.61
C GLN A 53 9.59 0.59 -12.15
N GLY A 54 8.81 -0.46 -11.90
CA GLY A 54 9.28 -1.77 -11.47
C GLY A 54 9.85 -1.79 -10.04
N GLY A 55 10.62 -2.82 -9.72
CA GLY A 55 11.16 -3.02 -8.37
C GLY A 55 10.10 -3.53 -7.40
N ARG A 56 10.06 -3.02 -6.16
CA ARG A 56 9.09 -3.46 -5.15
C ARG A 56 8.12 -2.35 -4.77
N VAL A 57 6.85 -2.68 -4.65
CA VAL A 57 5.81 -1.74 -4.22
C VAL A 57 5.13 -2.26 -2.96
N VAL A 58 5.13 -1.42 -1.93
CA VAL A 58 4.41 -1.66 -0.68
C VAL A 58 3.32 -0.60 -0.56
N PHE A 59 2.09 -1.02 -0.74
CA PHE A 59 0.94 -0.20 -0.37
C PHE A 59 0.75 -0.21 1.14
N VAL A 60 0.33 0.90 1.69
CA VAL A 60 -0.16 1.03 3.07
C VAL A 60 -1.56 1.60 2.97
N ASP A 61 -2.56 0.90 3.51
CA ASP A 61 -3.95 1.30 3.39
C ASP A 61 -4.73 0.93 4.65
N ASN A 62 -5.82 1.65 4.90
CA ASN A 62 -6.80 1.29 5.89
C ASN A 62 -7.66 0.15 5.34
N VAL A 63 -7.86 -0.91 6.14
CA VAL A 63 -8.65 -2.08 5.72
C VAL A 63 -9.71 -2.42 6.76
N SER A 64 -10.75 -3.13 6.32
CA SER A 64 -11.86 -3.55 7.18
C SER A 64 -12.24 -5.01 6.89
N GLY A 65 -12.28 -5.83 7.94
CA GLY A 65 -12.68 -7.23 7.88
C GLY A 65 -11.60 -8.20 7.40
N PHE A 66 -10.33 -7.76 7.36
CA PHE A 66 -9.21 -8.61 6.91
C PHE A 66 -8.46 -9.25 8.08
N THR A 67 -8.54 -8.65 9.26
CA THR A 67 -7.94 -9.18 10.48
C THR A 67 -8.71 -8.72 11.73
N ARG A 68 -8.21 -9.03 12.92
CA ARG A 68 -8.81 -8.56 14.18
C ARG A 68 -8.61 -7.04 14.34
N PRO A 69 -9.54 -6.33 15.00
CA PRO A 69 -9.41 -4.91 15.27
C PRO A 69 -8.09 -4.53 15.94
N GLY A 70 -7.48 -3.43 15.50
CA GLY A 70 -6.22 -2.90 16.03
C GLY A 70 -5.00 -3.76 15.70
N SER A 71 -4.98 -4.37 14.52
CA SER A 71 -3.87 -5.17 14.04
C SER A 71 -3.56 -4.91 12.57
N LEU A 72 -2.44 -5.46 12.10
CA LEU A 72 -2.01 -5.34 10.71
C LEU A 72 -2.29 -6.66 9.97
N VAL A 73 -2.56 -6.54 8.68
CA VAL A 73 -2.59 -7.65 7.73
C VAL A 73 -1.58 -7.37 6.62
N VAL A 74 -1.01 -8.43 6.06
CA VAL A 74 -0.15 -8.34 4.88
C VAL A 74 -0.78 -9.19 3.79
N LEU A 75 -1.07 -8.57 2.65
CA LEU A 75 -1.67 -9.23 1.50
C LEU A 75 -0.74 -9.10 0.29
N GLY A 76 -0.48 -10.21 -0.39
CA GLY A 76 0.20 -10.22 -1.66
C GLY A 76 -0.70 -9.78 -2.81
N GLN A 77 -0.10 -9.50 -3.97
CA GLN A 77 -0.79 -9.04 -5.18
C GLN A 77 -2.06 -9.83 -5.53
N GLU A 78 -1.97 -11.17 -5.54
CA GLU A 78 -3.11 -12.04 -5.90
C GLU A 78 -4.25 -11.94 -4.89
N GLU A 79 -3.92 -11.85 -3.60
CA GLU A 79 -4.89 -11.69 -2.52
C GLU A 79 -5.62 -10.34 -2.64
N ILE A 80 -4.88 -9.27 -2.97
CA ILE A 80 -5.47 -7.94 -3.22
C ILE A 80 -6.44 -8.00 -4.41
N ILE A 81 -6.04 -8.59 -5.53
CA ILE A 81 -6.88 -8.70 -6.73
C ILE A 81 -8.15 -9.51 -6.43
N ALA A 82 -8.04 -10.58 -5.63
CA ALA A 82 -9.18 -11.43 -5.27
C ALA A 82 -10.29 -10.67 -4.52
N THR A 83 -9.97 -9.58 -3.82
CA THR A 83 -10.96 -8.75 -3.11
C THR A 83 -11.98 -8.09 -4.04
N GLY A 84 -11.64 -7.86 -5.31
CA GLY A 84 -12.52 -7.24 -6.29
C GLY A 84 -13.56 -8.18 -6.91
N ALA A 85 -13.47 -9.49 -6.66
CA ALA A 85 -14.42 -10.52 -7.12
C ALA A 85 -14.84 -10.45 -8.62
N GLY A 86 -14.03 -9.84 -9.48
CA GLY A 86 -14.33 -9.65 -10.91
C GLY A 86 -15.38 -8.57 -11.23
N HIS A 87 -15.89 -7.83 -10.25
CA HIS A 87 -16.79 -6.70 -10.44
C HIS A 87 -16.15 -5.42 -9.93
N TYR A 88 -15.60 -4.63 -10.86
CA TYR A 88 -14.85 -3.43 -10.52
C TYR A 88 -15.70 -2.17 -10.72
N ASP A 89 -16.10 -1.55 -9.62
CA ASP A 89 -16.75 -0.26 -9.57
C ASP A 89 -15.84 0.81 -8.94
N HIS A 90 -16.40 1.98 -8.65
CA HIS A 90 -15.68 3.07 -7.99
C HIS A 90 -15.06 2.70 -6.63
N ASN A 91 -15.58 1.70 -5.94
CA ASN A 91 -15.12 1.28 -4.61
C ASN A 91 -14.08 0.16 -4.67
N SER A 92 -13.71 -0.28 -5.86
CA SER A 92 -12.85 -1.45 -6.03
C SER A 92 -11.36 -1.18 -5.78
N GLY A 93 -10.99 0.09 -5.55
CA GLY A 93 -9.69 0.49 -5.00
C GLY A 93 -8.49 -0.14 -5.69
N LEU A 94 -7.56 -0.67 -4.88
CA LEU A 94 -6.34 -1.32 -5.35
C LEU A 94 -6.58 -2.54 -6.24
N ALA A 95 -7.63 -3.33 -5.97
CA ALA A 95 -7.94 -4.51 -6.78
C ALA A 95 -8.16 -4.13 -8.25
N TYR A 96 -8.87 -3.03 -8.49
CA TYR A 96 -9.07 -2.53 -9.85
C TYR A 96 -7.76 -2.07 -10.49
N VAL A 97 -6.95 -1.25 -9.79
CA VAL A 97 -5.65 -0.76 -10.28
C VAL A 97 -4.75 -1.93 -10.70
N LEU A 98 -4.62 -2.95 -9.85
CA LEU A 98 -3.77 -4.11 -10.11
C LEU A 98 -4.32 -5.01 -11.21
N SER A 99 -5.65 -5.09 -11.38
CA SER A 99 -6.28 -5.83 -12.48
C SER A 99 -6.11 -5.17 -13.85
N VAL A 100 -5.94 -3.84 -13.87
CA VAL A 100 -5.78 -3.02 -15.08
C VAL A 100 -4.31 -2.93 -15.49
N LEU A 101 -3.38 -2.85 -14.53
CA LEU A 101 -1.94 -2.72 -14.76
C LEU A 101 -1.40 -3.61 -15.91
N PRO A 102 -1.60 -4.95 -15.91
CA PRO A 102 -1.07 -5.80 -16.98
C PRO A 102 -1.75 -5.63 -18.35
N LYS A 103 -2.88 -4.89 -18.42
CA LYS A 103 -3.61 -4.61 -19.66
C LYS A 103 -3.18 -3.31 -20.32
N VAL A 104 -2.57 -2.39 -19.56
CA VAL A 104 -2.20 -1.04 -20.02
C VAL A 104 -0.69 -0.83 -20.07
N PHE A 105 0.09 -1.77 -19.53
CA PHE A 105 1.54 -1.69 -19.50
C PHE A 105 2.18 -3.02 -19.92
N GLU A 106 2.97 -2.99 -21.00
CA GLU A 106 3.68 -4.15 -21.55
C GLU A 106 5.13 -4.26 -21.03
N GLY A 107 5.56 -3.33 -20.19
CA GLY A 107 6.91 -3.31 -19.62
C GLY A 107 7.10 -4.26 -18.44
N ARG A 108 8.22 -4.10 -17.74
CA ARG A 108 8.53 -4.90 -16.54
C ARG A 108 7.68 -4.42 -15.36
N LEU A 109 6.71 -5.25 -14.98
CA LEU A 109 5.92 -5.07 -13.76
C LEU A 109 6.81 -5.08 -12.50
N PRO A 110 6.32 -4.55 -11.36
CA PRO A 110 6.99 -4.73 -10.08
C PRO A 110 7.28 -6.21 -9.82
N GLU A 111 8.46 -6.49 -9.27
CA GLU A 111 8.89 -7.82 -8.84
C GLU A 111 8.02 -8.34 -7.70
N GLU A 112 7.51 -7.43 -6.88
CA GLU A 112 6.70 -7.76 -5.72
C GLU A 112 5.77 -6.57 -5.40
N ILE A 113 4.49 -6.88 -5.22
CA ILE A 113 3.46 -5.94 -4.79
C ILE A 113 2.82 -6.50 -3.52
N VAL A 114 2.83 -5.70 -2.46
CA VAL A 114 2.31 -6.07 -1.15
C VAL A 114 1.45 -4.94 -0.62
N LEU A 115 0.39 -5.27 0.10
CA LEU A 115 -0.39 -4.35 0.92
C LEU A 115 -0.12 -4.62 2.40
N VAL A 116 0.31 -3.61 3.13
CA VAL A 116 0.23 -3.54 4.59
C VAL A 116 -1.09 -2.87 4.94
N GLY A 117 -2.08 -3.68 5.30
CA GLY A 117 -3.40 -3.22 5.70
C GLY A 117 -3.46 -2.92 7.20
N ILE A 118 -4.05 -1.78 7.56
CA ILE A 118 -4.25 -1.35 8.95
C ILE A 118 -5.73 -1.52 9.32
N GLU A 119 -6.02 -2.46 10.21
CA GLU A 119 -7.38 -2.69 10.71
C GLU A 119 -7.65 -1.82 11.95
N GLY A 120 -8.68 -0.98 11.88
CA GLY A 120 -9.07 -0.10 12.98
C GLY A 120 -9.55 -0.86 14.23
N PRO A 121 -9.50 -0.24 15.42
CA PRO A 121 -8.98 1.10 15.71
C PRO A 121 -7.44 1.12 15.74
N TYR A 122 -6.82 2.18 15.22
CA TYR A 122 -5.36 2.34 15.22
C TYR A 122 -4.86 3.19 16.39
N SER A 123 -3.71 2.79 16.94
CA SER A 123 -2.97 3.52 17.97
C SER A 123 -1.64 4.00 17.41
N GLU A 124 -0.97 4.94 18.09
CA GLU A 124 0.39 5.39 17.75
C GLU A 124 1.36 4.21 17.57
N LYS A 125 1.24 3.18 18.40
CA LYS A 125 2.04 1.96 18.28
C LYS A 125 1.73 1.20 16.99
N LEU A 126 0.46 1.08 16.61
CA LEU A 126 0.07 0.38 15.38
C LEU A 126 0.58 1.12 14.13
N ILE A 127 0.52 2.45 14.13
CA ILE A 127 1.10 3.29 13.05
C ILE A 127 2.62 3.07 12.96
N GLU A 128 3.31 3.04 14.10
CA GLU A 128 4.74 2.79 14.16
C GLU A 128 5.11 1.37 13.67
N ASP A 129 4.34 0.36 14.09
CA ASP A 129 4.51 -1.02 13.64
C ASP A 129 4.29 -1.14 12.12
N ALA A 130 3.28 -0.47 11.57
CA ALA A 130 3.02 -0.44 10.14
C ALA A 130 4.18 0.22 9.37
N ALA A 131 4.68 1.36 9.83
CA ALA A 131 5.83 2.03 9.23
C ALA A 131 7.08 1.12 9.21
N ASN A 132 7.36 0.44 10.32
CA ASN A 132 8.48 -0.50 10.43
C ASN A 132 8.32 -1.70 9.48
N LEU A 133 7.12 -2.27 9.43
CA LEU A 133 6.80 -3.38 8.56
C LEU A 133 6.92 -2.99 7.08
N SER A 134 6.40 -1.83 6.68
CA SER A 134 6.49 -1.33 5.31
C SER A 134 7.93 -1.12 4.86
N VAL A 135 8.79 -0.57 5.72
CA VAL A 135 10.23 -0.42 5.42
C VAL A 135 10.91 -1.78 5.31
N SER A 136 10.63 -2.71 6.23
CA SER A 136 11.21 -4.06 6.19
C SER A 136 10.84 -4.78 4.89
N ILE A 137 9.57 -4.75 4.48
CA ILE A 137 9.12 -5.36 3.22
C ILE A 137 9.76 -4.64 2.04
N ALA A 138 9.78 -3.30 2.02
CA ALA A 138 10.41 -2.53 0.95
C ALA A 138 11.90 -2.90 0.75
N GLN A 139 12.64 -3.20 1.83
CA GLN A 139 14.04 -3.63 1.79
C GLN A 139 14.19 -5.11 1.40
N ASN A 140 13.45 -5.99 2.08
CA ASN A 140 13.77 -7.42 2.14
C ASN A 140 12.76 -8.32 1.41
N GLY A 141 11.56 -7.80 1.13
CA GLY A 141 10.42 -8.54 0.59
C GLY A 141 9.58 -9.17 1.69
N GLN A 142 8.52 -9.88 1.30
CA GLN A 142 7.54 -10.47 2.20
C GLN A 142 7.98 -11.82 2.83
N LYS A 143 9.28 -12.14 2.86
CA LYS A 143 9.78 -13.43 3.40
C LYS A 143 9.69 -13.53 4.92
#